data_AF-A0A4P8C4P0-F1
#
_entry.id   AF-A0A4P8C4P0-F1
#
_cell.length_a   1.000
_cell.length_b   1.000
_cell.length_c   1.000
_cell.angle_alpha   90.00
_cell.angle_beta   90.00
_cell.angle_gamma   90.00
#
_symmetry.space_group_name_H-M   'P 1'
#
loop_
_entity.id
_entity.type
_entity.pdbx_description
1 polymer ?
#
loop_
_entity_poly.entity_id
_entity_poly.type
_entity_poly.pdbx_seq_one_letter_code
_entity_poly.pdbx_strand_id
1 'polypeptide(L)'
;MSWIYPEVIERLQHSCKNFLEGKITVQSIQSEIYAAESQIVAVEEKWLHTMLFNAENEIELLLYTVEEEQLVSSVIPIVNNILSKIK
;
A
#
# COMPACT_ATOMS: atom_id res chain seq x y z
N MET A 1 18.17 4.11 5.31
CA MET A 1 18.44 2.78 4.71
C MET A 1 18.54 2.97 3.22
N SER A 2 19.44 2.25 2.54
CA SER A 2 19.43 2.19 1.07
C SER A 2 18.50 1.05 0.68
N TRP A 3 17.31 1.37 0.16
CA TRP A 3 16.41 0.38 -0.43
C TRP A 3 17.00 -0.15 -1.73
N ILE A 4 16.65 -1.38 -2.11
CA ILE A 4 17.07 -1.96 -3.40
C ILE A 4 16.29 -1.28 -4.54
N TYR A 5 15.03 -0.92 -4.30
CA TYR A 5 14.16 -0.20 -5.24
C TYR A 5 13.74 1.18 -4.68
N PRO A 6 14.66 2.15 -4.54
CA PRO A 6 14.38 3.42 -3.86
C PRO A 6 13.23 4.20 -4.53
N GLU A 7 13.16 4.21 -5.86
CA GLU A 7 12.09 4.91 -6.60
C GLU A 7 10.71 4.29 -6.35
N VAL A 8 10.63 2.97 -6.20
CA VAL A 8 9.38 2.26 -5.89
C VAL A 8 8.93 2.60 -4.48
N ILE A 9 9.86 2.63 -3.53
CA ILE A 9 9.55 3.00 -2.14
C ILE A 9 9.12 4.45 -2.04
N GLU A 10 9.81 5.38 -2.69
CA GLU A 10 9.45 6.80 -2.68
C GLU A 10 8.06 7.04 -3.27
N ARG A 11 7.72 6.37 -4.38
CA ARG A 11 6.39 6.46 -4.99
C ARG A 11 5.32 5.90 -4.07
N LEU A 12 5.53 4.72 -3.49
CA LEU A 12 4.61 4.10 -2.55
C LEU A 12 4.40 4.99 -1.31
N GLN A 13 5.47 5.53 -0.73
CA GLN A 13 5.41 6.48 0.38
C GLN A 13 4.58 7.72 0.03
N HIS A 14 4.79 8.27 -1.18
CA HIS A 14 4.05 9.44 -1.64
C HIS A 14 2.55 9.13 -1.79
N SER A 15 2.20 8.00 -2.38
CA SER A 15 0.81 7.57 -2.52
C SER A 15 0.14 7.26 -1.18
N CYS A 16 0.85 6.62 -0.24
CA CYS A 16 0.33 6.42 1.13
C CYS A 16 -0.01 7.76 1.79
N LYS A 17 0.86 8.76 1.69
CA LYS A 17 0.60 10.11 2.23
C LYS A 17 -0.58 10.77 1.53
N ASN A 18 -0.63 10.73 0.21
CA ASN A 18 -1.74 11.29 -0.56
C ASN A 18 -3.08 10.64 -0.20
N PHE A 19 -3.10 9.33 0.05
CA PHE A 19 -4.31 8.63 0.50
C PHE A 19 -4.74 9.11 1.89
N LEU A 20 -3.81 9.19 2.85
CA LEU A 20 -4.09 9.66 4.21
C LEU A 20 -4.53 11.13 4.24
N GLU A 21 -4.11 11.93 3.27
CA GLU A 21 -4.55 13.32 3.07
C GLU A 21 -5.87 13.44 2.26
N GLY A 22 -6.46 12.32 1.83
CA GLY A 22 -7.70 12.29 1.05
C GLY A 22 -7.57 12.76 -0.41
N LYS A 23 -6.34 12.79 -0.95
CA LYS A 23 -6.06 13.25 -2.32
C LYS A 23 -6.25 12.17 -3.38
N ILE A 24 -6.21 10.90 -2.99
CA ILE A 24 -6.43 9.75 -3.90
C ILE A 24 -7.43 8.77 -3.29
N THR A 25 -8.06 7.97 -4.15
CA THR A 25 -9.10 7.01 -3.75
C THR A 25 -8.51 5.70 -3.22
N VAL A 26 -9.36 4.86 -2.64
CA VAL A 26 -9.01 3.50 -2.21
C VAL A 26 -8.50 2.65 -3.37
N GLN A 27 -9.15 2.72 -4.53
CA GLN A 27 -8.70 2.00 -5.74
C GLN A 27 -7.34 2.50 -6.23
N SER A 28 -7.07 3.81 -6.07
CA SER A 28 -5.80 4.41 -6.46
C SER A 28 -4.65 3.90 -5.57
N ILE A 29 -4.85 3.85 -4.24
CA ILE A 29 -3.82 3.34 -3.32
C ILE A 29 -3.64 1.83 -3.47
N GLN A 30 -4.71 1.06 -3.70
CA GLN A 30 -4.62 -0.38 -4.00
C GLN A 30 -3.76 -0.61 -5.25
N SER A 31 -4.03 0.12 -6.34
CA SER A 31 -3.29 0.00 -7.59
C SER A 31 -1.80 0.32 -7.41
N GLU A 32 -1.47 1.31 -6.57
CA GLU A 32 -0.08 1.63 -6.27
C GLU A 32 0.62 0.53 -5.44
N ILE A 33 -0.08 -0.04 -4.46
CA ILE A 33 0.44 -1.16 -3.66
C ILE A 33 0.73 -2.36 -4.56
N TYR A 34 -0.19 -2.70 -5.46
CA TYR A 34 -0.02 -3.76 -6.45
C TYR A 34 1.17 -3.50 -7.39
N ALA A 35 1.31 -2.26 -7.87
CA ALA A 35 2.41 -1.87 -8.73
C ALA A 35 3.76 -1.96 -8.01
N ALA A 36 3.82 -1.59 -6.73
CA ALA A 36 5.02 -1.70 -5.90
C ALA A 36 5.37 -3.17 -5.64
N GLU A 37 4.39 -3.98 -5.27
CA GLU A 37 4.54 -5.43 -5.10
C GLU A 37 5.15 -6.09 -6.33
N SER A 38 4.58 -5.82 -7.51
CA SER A 38 5.01 -6.43 -8.78
C SER A 38 6.43 -6.05 -9.20
N GLN A 39 6.97 -4.94 -8.69
CA GLN A 39 8.32 -4.47 -9.00
C GLN A 39 9.38 -4.98 -8.02
N ILE A 40 8.99 -5.39 -6.80
CA ILE A 40 9.92 -5.85 -5.76
C ILE A 40 10.23 -7.33 -5.97
N VAL A 41 11.34 -7.62 -6.66
CA VAL A 41 11.75 -9.00 -6.97
C VAL A 41 12.98 -9.49 -6.18
N ALA A 42 13.61 -8.61 -5.39
CA ALA A 42 14.82 -8.94 -4.63
C ALA A 42 14.52 -9.87 -3.45
N VAL A 43 15.40 -10.84 -3.20
CA VAL A 43 15.21 -11.83 -2.13
C VAL A 43 15.28 -11.17 -0.74
N GLU A 44 16.17 -10.20 -0.58
CA GLU A 44 16.36 -9.41 0.65
C GLU A 44 15.11 -8.60 1.03
N GLU A 45 14.28 -8.26 0.05
CA GLU A 45 13.04 -7.51 0.20
C GLU A 45 11.79 -8.38 -0.04
N LYS A 46 11.94 -9.72 -0.05
CA LYS A 46 10.81 -10.65 -0.20
C LYS A 46 9.74 -10.46 0.89
N TRP A 47 10.16 -10.08 2.10
CA TRP A 47 9.24 -9.74 3.18
C TRP A 47 8.33 -8.56 2.83
N LEU A 48 8.86 -7.58 2.07
CA LEU A 48 8.12 -6.39 1.65
C LEU A 48 7.12 -6.78 0.56
N HIS A 49 7.51 -7.60 -0.41
CA HIS A 49 6.57 -8.17 -1.37
C HIS A 49 5.42 -8.89 -0.66
N THR A 50 5.69 -9.78 0.30
CA THR A 50 4.63 -10.49 1.04
C THR A 50 3.71 -9.53 1.82
N MET A 51 4.28 -8.49 2.42
CA MET A 51 3.52 -7.48 3.13
C MET A 51 2.58 -6.70 2.19
N LEU A 52 3.08 -6.26 1.03
CA LEU A 52 2.30 -5.51 0.05
C LEU A 52 1.20 -6.39 -0.57
N PHE A 53 1.52 -7.64 -0.91
CA PHE A 53 0.53 -8.61 -1.38
C PHE A 53 -0.62 -8.78 -0.39
N ASN A 54 -0.31 -8.99 0.90
CA ASN A 54 -1.35 -9.17 1.91
C ASN A 54 -2.21 -7.91 2.08
N ALA A 55 -1.58 -6.72 2.06
CA ALA A 55 -2.28 -5.46 2.16
C ALA A 55 -3.20 -5.18 0.96
N GLU A 56 -2.73 -5.51 -0.25
CA GLU A 56 -3.52 -5.38 -1.49
C GLU A 56 -4.76 -6.26 -1.43
N ASN A 57 -4.61 -7.55 -1.10
CA ASN A 57 -5.73 -8.48 -0.95
C ASN A 57 -6.71 -8.06 0.15
N GLU A 58 -6.21 -7.51 1.26
CA GLU A 58 -7.07 -7.01 2.34
C GLU A 58 -7.90 -5.81 1.87
N ILE A 59 -7.29 -4.88 1.11
CA ILE A 59 -8.01 -3.75 0.51
C ILE A 59 -9.03 -4.24 -0.53
N GLU A 60 -8.68 -5.22 -1.36
CA GLU A 60 -9.61 -5.83 -2.32
C GLU A 60 -10.82 -6.43 -1.60
N LEU A 61 -10.60 -7.17 -0.51
CA LEU A 61 -11.69 -7.71 0.29
C LEU A 61 -12.60 -6.60 0.84
N LEU A 62 -12.01 -5.53 1.39
CA LEU A 62 -12.78 -4.41 1.95
C LEU A 62 -13.65 -3.71 0.90
N LEU A 63 -13.15 -3.56 -0.34
CA LEU A 63 -13.90 -2.97 -1.46
C LEU A 63 -15.22 -3.69 -1.75
N TYR A 64 -15.30 -5.00 -1.49
CA TYR A 64 -16.50 -5.80 -1.76
C TYR A 64 -17.31 -6.16 -0.52
N THR A 65 -16.81 -5.87 0.68
CA THR A 65 -17.42 -6.33 1.95
C THR A 65 -17.83 -5.20 2.89
N VAL A 66 -17.33 -3.98 2.67
CA VAL A 66 -17.61 -2.83 3.53
C VAL A 66 -18.38 -1.78 2.75
N GLU A 67 -19.30 -1.11 3.43
CA GLU A 67 -20.04 0.02 2.86
C GLU A 67 -19.10 1.17 2.50
N GLU A 68 -19.43 1.91 1.43
CA GLU A 68 -18.60 2.99 0.89
C GLU A 68 -18.19 4.04 1.96
N GLU A 69 -19.11 4.36 2.87
CA GLU A 69 -18.91 5.31 3.97
C GLU A 69 -17.83 4.87 4.98
N GLN A 70 -17.63 3.56 5.13
CA GLN A 70 -16.68 2.96 6.07
C GLN A 70 -15.37 2.56 5.40
N LEU A 71 -15.36 2.38 4.07
CA LEU A 71 -14.25 1.85 3.32
C LEU A 71 -12.94 2.60 3.56
N VAL A 72 -12.96 3.94 3.51
CA VAL A 72 -11.76 4.76 3.75
C VAL A 72 -11.22 4.51 5.15
N SER A 73 -12.08 4.52 6.17
CA SER A 73 -11.66 4.29 7.56
C SER A 73 -11.08 2.89 7.80
N SER A 74 -11.56 1.89 7.06
CA SER A 74 -11.05 0.52 7.10
C SER A 74 -9.69 0.36 6.42
N VAL A 75 -9.40 1.17 5.39
CA VAL A 75 -8.13 1.11 4.64
C VAL A 75 -7.01 1.93 5.29
N ILE A 76 -7.33 3.00 6.01
CA ILE A 76 -6.37 3.82 6.79
C ILE A 76 -5.39 2.98 7.65
N PRO A 77 -5.81 2.00 8.47
CA PRO A 77 -4.87 1.21 9.29
C PRO A 77 -3.89 0.40 8.44
N ILE A 78 -4.33 -0.13 7.29
CA ILE A 78 -3.49 -0.89 6.36
C ILE A 78 -2.39 0.01 5.78
N VAL A 79 -2.79 1.20 5.29
CA VAL A 79 -1.86 2.19 4.71
C VAL A 79 -0.87 2.71 5.76
N ASN A 80 -1.32 2.95 6.99
CA ASN A 80 -0.44 3.33 8.10
C ASN A 80 0.57 2.22 8.44
N ASN A 81 0.15 0.96 8.42
CA ASN A 81 1.06 -0.16 8.64
C ASN A 81 2.15 -0.21 7.57
N ILE A 82 1.79 -0.10 6.28
CA ILE A 82 2.75 -0.01 5.17
C ILE A 82 3.74 1.13 5.42
N LEU A 83 3.23 2.34 5.64
CA LEU A 83 4.05 3.54 5.83
C LEU A 83 5.02 3.40 7.00
N SER A 84 4.62 2.73 8.08
CA SER A 84 5.49 2.50 9.25
C SER A 84 6.68 1.58 8.98
N LYS A 85 6.57 0.70 7.98
CA LYS A 85 7.60 -0.30 7.63
C LYS A 85 8.58 0.18 6.58
N ILE A 86 8.17 1.16 5.78
CA ILE A 86 8.99 1.69 4.68
C ILE A 86 9.59 3.07 5.00
N LYS A 87 9.32 3.64 6.18
CA LYS A 87 9.81 4.96 6.63
C LYS A 87 11.29 4.97 7.01
#